data_AF-A0A1V1T9F3-F1
#
_entry.id   AF-A0A1V1T9F3-F1
#
_cell.length_a   1.000
_cell.length_b   1.000
_cell.length_c   1.000
_cell.angle_alpha   90.00
_cell.angle_beta   90.00
_cell.angle_gamma   90.00
#
_symmetry.space_group_name_H-M   'P 1'
#
loop_
_entity.id
_entity.type
_entity.pdbx_description
1 polymer ?
#
loop_
_entity_poly.entity_id
_entity_poly.type
_entity_poly.pdbx_seq_one_letter_code
_entity_poly.pdbx_strand_id
1 'polypeptide(L)'
;MADDKDQRILELQLELERIKAQGNLQFDAYQTVLTRRYCSAAMSELFSQRSRIGIWRKLWLALAESERALGIDNITIEALEEMRSHLYVTDSDFETARVEEKKRRHDVMAVSYFAGASSDYADMRVARPCIWYCCSSGSGYHPLRCHQLFRD
;
A
#
# COMPACT_ATOMS: atom_id res chain seq x y z
N MET A 1 -1.75 51.61 5.28
CA MET A 1 -1.33 51.13 6.61
C MET A 1 -2.38 50.27 7.32
N ALA A 2 -3.69 50.40 7.01
CA ALA A 2 -4.72 49.45 7.49
C ALA A 2 -4.72 48.14 6.67
N ASP A 3 -4.61 48.26 5.34
CA ASP A 3 -4.61 47.14 4.37
C ASP A 3 -3.54 46.05 4.64
N ASP A 4 -2.33 46.47 5.04
CA ASP A 4 -1.22 45.56 5.39
C ASP A 4 -1.49 44.76 6.68
N LYS A 5 -2.20 45.37 7.64
CA LYS A 5 -2.59 44.68 8.88
C LYS A 5 -3.70 43.67 8.61
N ASP A 6 -4.64 44.01 7.73
CA ASP A 6 -5.74 43.11 7.35
C ASP A 6 -5.21 41.91 6.54
N GLN A 7 -4.26 42.12 5.63
CA GLN A 7 -3.55 41.03 4.95
C GLN A 7 -2.80 40.13 5.93
N ARG A 8 -2.12 40.72 6.92
CA ARG A 8 -1.41 39.95 7.94
C ARG A 8 -2.34 39.13 8.84
N ILE A 9 -3.49 39.69 9.19
CA ILE A 9 -4.53 38.96 9.95
C ILE A 9 -5.05 37.78 9.13
N LEU A 10 -5.28 37.98 7.82
CA LEU A 10 -5.77 36.94 6.94
C LEU A 10 -4.75 35.79 6.76
N GLU A 11 -3.47 36.11 6.58
CA GLU A 11 -2.37 35.13 6.56
C GLU A 11 -2.33 34.30 7.85
N LEU A 12 -2.38 34.98 9.00
CA LEU A 12 -2.34 34.32 10.31
C LEU A 12 -3.57 33.43 10.54
N GLN A 13 -4.74 33.84 10.08
CA GLN A 13 -5.95 33.00 10.13
C GLN A 13 -5.78 31.74 9.27
N LEU A 14 -5.23 31.87 8.07
CA LEU A 14 -4.97 30.75 7.16
C LEU A 14 -3.92 29.79 7.73
N GLU A 15 -2.91 30.32 8.41
CA GLU A 15 -1.89 29.53 9.10
C GLU A 15 -2.47 28.81 10.33
N LEU A 16 -3.34 29.46 11.10
CA LEU A 16 -4.07 28.82 12.20
C LEU A 16 -5.00 27.71 11.70
N GLU A 17 -5.68 27.89 10.57
CA GLU A 17 -6.48 26.84 9.95
C GLU A 17 -5.63 25.67 9.50
N ARG A 18 -4.44 25.92 8.92
CA ARG A 18 -3.48 24.87 8.57
C ARG A 18 -2.98 24.10 9.80
N ILE A 19 -2.64 24.80 10.88
CA ILE A 19 -2.18 24.18 12.14
C ILE A 19 -3.30 23.37 12.79
N LYS A 20 -4.54 23.88 12.79
CA LYS A 20 -5.70 23.14 13.29
C LYS A 20 -6.02 21.91 12.44
N ALA A 21 -5.91 22.02 11.11
CA ALA A 21 -6.05 20.88 10.20
C ALA A 21 -4.91 19.85 10.38
N GLN A 22 -3.72 20.30 10.78
CA GLN A 22 -2.59 19.42 11.09
C GLN A 22 -2.77 18.64 12.40
N GLY A 23 -3.64 19.08 13.31
CA GLY A 23 -4.15 18.34 14.49
C GLY A 23 -3.07 17.71 15.38
N ASN A 24 -2.88 18.18 16.61
CA ASN A 24 -1.97 17.52 17.55
C ASN A 24 -2.61 16.24 18.13
N LEU A 25 -2.71 15.20 17.30
CA LEU A 25 -3.41 13.93 17.53
C LEU A 25 -2.78 13.05 18.62
N GLN A 26 -1.73 13.51 19.31
CA GLN A 26 -0.98 12.68 20.24
C GLN A 26 -1.81 12.26 21.48
N PHE A 27 -2.85 13.01 21.83
CA PHE A 27 -3.78 12.68 22.91
C PHE A 27 -5.24 12.58 22.46
N ASP A 28 -5.57 13.10 21.28
CA ASP A 28 -6.92 13.09 20.74
C ASP A 28 -7.25 11.82 19.93
N ALA A 29 -6.22 11.06 19.51
CA ALA A 29 -6.39 9.77 18.85
C ALA A 29 -6.18 8.59 19.81
N TYR A 30 -6.99 7.54 19.65
CA TYR A 30 -6.80 6.30 20.38
C TYR A 30 -5.43 5.70 20.06
N GLN A 31 -4.65 5.44 21.11
CA GLN A 31 -3.35 4.77 21.03
C GLN A 31 -3.37 3.54 21.92
N THR A 32 -2.73 2.47 21.48
CA THR A 32 -2.63 1.26 22.29
C THR A 32 -1.54 1.41 23.34
N VAL A 33 -1.82 0.98 24.58
CA VAL A 33 -0.80 0.98 25.65
C VAL A 33 0.40 0.11 25.30
N LEU A 34 0.19 -0.91 24.47
CA LEU A 34 1.23 -1.80 23.97
C LEU A 34 2.26 -1.01 23.17
N THR A 35 1.85 -0.28 22.13
CA THR A 35 2.79 0.45 21.27
C THR A 35 3.46 1.63 21.98
N ARG A 36 2.82 2.22 22.99
CA ARG A 36 3.35 3.42 23.68
C ARG A 36 4.22 3.12 24.90
N ARG A 37 3.87 2.13 25.73
CA ARG A 37 4.52 1.90 27.04
C ARG A 37 5.35 0.62 27.10
N TYR A 38 4.87 -0.44 26.48
CA TYR A 38 5.42 -1.79 26.72
C TYR A 38 6.27 -2.30 25.55
N CYS A 39 5.99 -1.86 24.32
CA CYS A 39 6.67 -2.32 23.12
C CYS A 39 8.00 -1.58 22.93
N SER A 40 9.06 -2.33 22.62
CA SER A 40 10.35 -1.75 22.22
C SER A 40 10.24 -1.11 20.84
N ALA A 41 11.12 -0.15 20.54
CA ALA A 41 11.15 0.50 19.23
C ALA A 41 11.35 -0.51 18.09
N ALA A 42 12.23 -1.50 18.28
CA ALA A 42 12.51 -2.55 17.30
C ALA A 42 11.27 -3.41 16.99
N MET A 43 10.47 -3.75 18.00
CA MET A 43 9.27 -4.54 17.80
C MET A 43 8.15 -3.71 17.13
N SER A 44 8.02 -2.45 17.50
CA SER A 44 7.08 -1.52 16.84
C SER A 44 7.41 -1.34 15.36
N GLU A 45 8.70 -1.25 15.00
CA GLU A 45 9.15 -1.17 13.62
C GLU A 45 8.87 -2.46 12.84
N LEU A 46 9.10 -3.62 13.47
CA LEU A 46 8.88 -4.93 12.86
C LEU A 46 7.41 -5.14 12.44
N PHE A 47 6.46 -4.69 13.26
CA PHE A 47 5.02 -4.76 12.97
C PHE A 47 4.48 -3.51 12.27
N SER A 48 5.34 -2.59 11.84
CA SER A 48 4.92 -1.42 11.08
C SER A 48 4.32 -1.81 9.72
N GLN A 49 3.46 -0.96 9.17
CA GLN A 49 2.88 -1.19 7.85
C GLN A 49 3.96 -1.28 6.76
N ARG A 50 5.03 -0.49 6.86
CA ARG A 50 6.17 -0.52 5.92
C ARG A 50 6.88 -1.87 5.94
N SER A 51 7.14 -2.40 7.14
CA SER A 51 7.74 -3.74 7.30
C SER A 51 6.84 -4.82 6.68
N ARG A 52 5.54 -4.80 7.01
CA ARG A 52 4.55 -5.76 6.49
C ARG A 52 4.49 -5.76 4.96
N ILE A 53 4.33 -4.59 4.33
CA ILE A 53 4.25 -4.46 2.87
C ILE A 53 5.59 -4.83 2.22
N GLY A 54 6.72 -4.43 2.82
CA GLY A 54 8.04 -4.80 2.33
C GLY A 54 8.26 -6.32 2.34
N ILE A 55 7.75 -7.02 3.37
CA ILE A 55 7.78 -8.49 3.42
C ILE A 55 6.91 -9.08 2.30
N TRP A 56 5.71 -8.54 2.05
CA TRP A 56 4.87 -9.02 0.95
C TRP A 56 5.53 -8.87 -0.42
N ARG A 57 6.16 -7.73 -0.71
CA ARG A 57 6.92 -7.54 -1.96
C ARG A 57 8.04 -8.57 -2.14
N LYS A 58 8.78 -8.87 -1.06
CA LYS A 58 9.81 -9.91 -1.07
C LYS A 58 9.25 -11.31 -1.31
N LEU A 59 8.11 -11.63 -0.68
CA LEU A 59 7.43 -12.91 -0.87
C LEU A 59 6.92 -13.07 -2.30
N TRP A 60 6.38 -12.02 -2.90
CA TRP A 60 5.94 -12.04 -4.30
C TRP A 60 7.10 -12.20 -5.27
N LEU A 61 8.23 -11.53 -5.02
CA LEU A 61 9.44 -11.74 -5.80
C LEU A 61 9.92 -13.20 -5.70
N ALA A 62 10.02 -13.74 -4.49
CA ALA A 62 10.45 -15.13 -4.29
C ALA A 62 9.49 -16.14 -4.93
N LEU A 63 8.19 -15.86 -4.89
CA LEU A 63 7.18 -16.68 -5.57
C LEU A 63 7.37 -16.63 -7.08
N ALA A 64 7.52 -15.44 -7.68
CA ALA A 64 7.73 -15.29 -9.11
C ALA A 64 9.04 -15.95 -9.59
N GLU A 65 10.11 -15.85 -8.80
CA GLU A 65 11.38 -16.56 -9.06
C GLU A 65 11.20 -18.08 -9.04
N SER A 66 10.42 -18.60 -8.09
CA SER A 66 10.12 -20.03 -7.97
C SER A 66 9.25 -20.54 -9.11
N GLU A 67 8.20 -19.79 -9.49
CA GLU A 67 7.30 -20.12 -10.61
C GLU A 67 8.05 -20.16 -11.95
N ARG A 68 8.98 -19.22 -12.16
CA ARG A 68 9.85 -19.23 -13.33
C ARG A 68 10.80 -20.43 -13.32
N ALA A 69 11.36 -20.79 -12.16
CA ALA A 69 12.20 -21.98 -12.03
C ALA A 69 11.43 -23.29 -12.32
N LEU A 70 10.11 -23.28 -12.13
CA LEU A 70 9.21 -24.39 -12.47
C LEU A 70 8.77 -24.41 -13.96
N GLY A 71 9.20 -23.44 -14.77
CA GLY A 71 8.90 -23.39 -16.21
C GLY A 71 7.56 -22.74 -16.57
N ILE A 72 7.05 -21.84 -15.72
CA ILE A 72 5.85 -21.04 -16.06
C ILE A 72 6.29 -19.85 -16.93
N ASP A 73 6.00 -19.92 -18.23
CA ASP A 73 6.44 -18.95 -19.25
C ASP A 73 5.78 -17.56 -19.16
N ASN A 74 4.79 -17.39 -18.29
CA ASN A 74 4.07 -16.12 -18.15
C ASN A 74 4.94 -15.02 -17.49
N ILE A 75 6.02 -15.39 -16.78
CA ILE A 75 6.86 -14.46 -16.02
C ILE A 75 8.11 -14.13 -16.83
N THR A 76 8.21 -12.91 -17.34
CA THR A 76 9.37 -12.46 -18.11
C THR A 76 10.56 -12.09 -17.22
N ILE A 77 11.73 -11.95 -17.82
CA ILE A 77 12.96 -11.54 -17.11
C ILE A 77 12.91 -10.06 -16.75
N GLU A 78 12.43 -9.23 -17.68
CA GLU A 78 12.29 -7.78 -17.42
C GLU A 78 11.36 -7.56 -16.23
N ALA A 79 10.34 -8.42 -16.12
CA ALA A 79 9.43 -8.38 -15.01
C ALA A 79 10.17 -8.57 -13.67
N LEU A 80 10.87 -9.68 -13.49
CA LEU A 80 11.57 -9.96 -12.24
C LEU A 80 12.58 -8.86 -11.86
N GLU A 81 13.22 -8.23 -12.84
CA GLU A 81 14.16 -7.15 -12.58
C GLU A 81 13.46 -5.86 -12.09
N GLU A 82 12.28 -5.55 -12.62
CA GLU A 82 11.47 -4.44 -12.11
C GLU A 82 10.96 -4.71 -10.69
N MET A 83 10.55 -5.95 -10.38
CA MET A 83 10.15 -6.30 -9.02
C MET A 83 11.31 -6.13 -8.02
N ARG A 84 12.54 -6.40 -8.45
CA ARG A 84 13.75 -6.19 -7.65
C ARG A 84 14.05 -4.71 -7.43
N SER A 85 13.85 -3.86 -8.45
CA SER A 85 14.08 -2.41 -8.31
C SER A 85 13.07 -1.74 -7.37
N HIS A 86 11.85 -2.27 -7.26
CA HIS A 86 10.76 -1.73 -6.43
C HIS A 86 10.58 -2.43 -5.07
N LEU A 87 11.59 -3.11 -4.54
CA LEU A 87 11.47 -3.78 -3.23
C LEU A 87 11.25 -2.82 -2.05
N TYR A 88 11.71 -1.58 -2.15
CA TYR A 88 11.60 -0.58 -1.09
C TYR A 88 10.29 0.21 -1.20
N VAL A 89 9.51 0.24 -0.12
CA VAL A 89 8.23 0.97 -0.05
C VAL A 89 8.49 2.43 0.26
N THR A 90 7.99 3.33 -0.59
CA THR A 90 8.11 4.79 -0.42
C THR A 90 6.88 5.37 0.28
N ASP A 91 6.85 6.69 0.54
CA ASP A 91 5.66 7.34 1.11
C ASP A 91 4.57 7.57 0.06
N SER A 92 4.96 7.82 -1.19
CA SER A 92 4.03 7.94 -2.33
C SER A 92 3.21 6.66 -2.53
N ASP A 93 3.85 5.52 -2.32
CA ASP A 93 3.24 4.19 -2.40
C ASP A 93 2.03 4.04 -1.45
N PHE A 94 2.10 4.61 -0.25
CA PHE A 94 1.00 4.54 0.71
C PHE A 94 -0.21 5.37 0.28
N GLU A 95 -0.01 6.51 -0.38
CA GLU A 95 -1.13 7.30 -0.89
C GLU A 95 -1.83 6.57 -2.05
N THR A 96 -1.07 5.97 -2.96
CA THR A 96 -1.65 5.13 -4.02
C THR A 96 -2.40 3.94 -3.43
N ALA A 97 -1.84 3.27 -2.41
CA ALA A 97 -2.49 2.19 -1.70
C ALA A 97 -3.84 2.63 -1.09
N ARG A 98 -3.89 3.82 -0.50
CA ARG A 98 -5.09 4.38 0.13
C ARG A 98 -6.21 4.62 -0.87
N VAL A 99 -5.88 5.13 -2.07
CA VAL A 99 -6.83 5.35 -3.16
C VAL A 99 -7.37 4.01 -3.68
N GLU A 100 -6.49 3.05 -3.89
CA GLU A 100 -6.86 1.71 -4.38
C GLU A 100 -7.66 0.90 -3.36
N GLU A 101 -7.32 0.99 -2.07
CA GLU A 101 -8.06 0.35 -0.99
C GLU A 101 -9.48 0.91 -0.90
N LYS A 102 -9.65 2.22 -1.11
CA LYS A 102 -10.98 2.84 -1.17
C LYS A 102 -11.82 2.30 -2.33
N LYS A 103 -11.20 2.05 -3.49
CA LYS A 103 -11.89 1.48 -4.67
C LYS A 103 -12.22 0.00 -4.47
N ARG A 104 -11.23 -0.80 -4.04
CA ARG A 104 -11.30 -2.28 -4.02
C ARG A 104 -11.80 -2.86 -2.70
N ARG A 105 -11.73 -2.09 -1.61
CA ARG A 105 -12.05 -2.51 -0.23
C ARG A 105 -11.31 -3.79 0.19
N HIS A 106 -10.10 -3.96 -0.32
CA HIS A 106 -9.24 -5.09 -0.02
C HIS A 106 -7.77 -4.63 -0.01
N ASP A 107 -7.16 -4.71 1.16
CA ASP A 107 -5.81 -4.22 1.46
C ASP A 107 -4.72 -4.93 0.62
N VAL A 108 -4.73 -6.27 0.60
CA VAL A 108 -3.77 -7.07 -0.19
C VAL A 108 -3.83 -6.71 -1.68
N MET A 109 -5.03 -6.49 -2.21
CA MET A 109 -5.23 -6.13 -3.62
C MET A 109 -4.83 -4.69 -3.92
N ALA A 110 -5.07 -3.77 -3.00
CA ALA A 110 -4.61 -2.39 -3.12
C ALA A 110 -3.07 -2.33 -3.15
N VAL A 111 -2.42 -3.13 -2.29
CA VAL A 111 -0.95 -3.20 -2.22
C VAL A 111 -0.32 -3.81 -3.46
N SER A 112 -0.99 -4.80 -4.06
CA SER A 112 -0.53 -5.45 -5.29
C SER A 112 -0.58 -4.51 -6.49
N TYR A 113 -1.54 -3.58 -6.54
CA TYR A 113 -1.75 -2.69 -7.69
C TYR A 113 -0.68 -1.61 -7.80
N PHE A 114 -0.27 -0.97 -6.70
CA PHE A 114 0.74 0.09 -6.77
C PHE A 114 2.16 -0.45 -6.91
N ALA A 115 2.43 -1.69 -6.47
CA ALA A 115 3.71 -2.34 -6.72
C ALA A 115 4.04 -2.48 -8.22
N GLY A 116 3.04 -2.38 -9.10
CA GLY A 116 3.19 -2.42 -10.56
C GLY A 116 2.65 -1.19 -11.29
N ALA A 117 2.43 -0.05 -10.62
CA ALA A 117 1.90 1.17 -11.26
C ALA A 117 2.95 2.00 -12.02
N SER A 118 4.24 1.69 -11.88
CA SER A 118 5.36 2.39 -12.53
C SER A 118 5.70 1.90 -13.95
N SER A 119 5.02 0.87 -14.46
CA SER A 119 5.34 0.25 -15.74
C SER A 119 4.12 -0.51 -16.28
N ASP A 120 4.19 -1.05 -17.50
CA ASP A 120 3.16 -1.80 -18.24
C ASP A 120 2.70 -3.13 -17.57
N TYR A 121 2.94 -3.24 -16.27
CA TYR A 121 2.59 -4.28 -15.32
C TYR A 121 1.14 -4.23 -14.81
N ALA A 122 0.38 -3.21 -15.17
CA ALA A 122 -1.03 -3.09 -14.86
C ALA A 122 -1.88 -4.23 -15.48
N ASP A 123 -1.38 -4.94 -16.49
CA ASP A 123 -2.00 -6.19 -16.97
C ASP A 123 -1.64 -7.35 -16.03
N MET A 124 -2.39 -7.41 -14.93
CA MET A 124 -2.40 -8.47 -13.92
C MET A 124 -2.65 -9.89 -14.48
N ARG A 125 -2.34 -10.25 -15.73
CA ARG A 125 -2.43 -11.64 -16.21
C ARG A 125 -1.26 -12.53 -15.79
N VAL A 126 -0.11 -11.95 -15.44
CA VAL A 126 1.08 -12.71 -15.04
C VAL A 126 1.02 -13.23 -13.61
N ALA A 127 0.36 -12.49 -12.70
CA ALA A 127 0.24 -12.85 -11.29
C ALA A 127 -1.18 -13.25 -10.83
N ARG A 128 -2.23 -13.01 -11.65
CA ARG A 128 -3.64 -13.34 -11.29
C ARG A 128 -3.92 -14.82 -11.09
N PRO A 129 -3.37 -15.78 -11.87
CA PRO A 129 -3.74 -17.17 -11.68
C PRO A 129 -3.15 -17.73 -10.39
N CYS A 130 -1.85 -17.53 -10.13
CA CYS A 130 -1.15 -18.31 -9.11
C CYS A 130 -1.21 -17.72 -7.69
N ILE A 131 -1.05 -16.41 -7.51
CA ILE A 131 -1.17 -15.74 -6.19
C ILE A 131 -2.59 -15.93 -5.63
N TRP A 132 -3.59 -15.96 -6.50
CA TRP A 132 -4.99 -16.07 -6.13
C TRP A 132 -5.47 -17.52 -5.97
N TYR A 133 -5.04 -18.47 -6.82
CA TYR A 133 -5.50 -19.87 -6.68
C TYR A 133 -5.05 -20.53 -5.38
N CYS A 134 -3.86 -20.23 -4.86
CA CYS A 134 -3.38 -20.85 -3.62
C CYS A 134 -4.06 -20.29 -2.36
N CYS A 135 -4.29 -18.97 -2.29
CA CYS A 135 -4.91 -18.34 -1.10
C CYS A 135 -6.44 -18.47 -1.02
N SER A 136 -7.12 -18.87 -2.10
CA SER A 136 -8.58 -19.03 -2.14
C SER A 136 -9.10 -20.30 -1.45
N SER A 137 -8.24 -21.17 -0.96
CA SER A 137 -8.61 -22.48 -0.39
C SER A 137 -9.23 -22.42 1.03
N GLY A 138 -9.36 -21.23 1.62
CA GLY A 138 -9.95 -21.04 2.95
C GLY A 138 -11.46 -20.77 3.01
N SER A 139 -12.14 -20.51 1.89
CA SER A 139 -13.59 -20.32 1.89
C SER A 139 -14.16 -20.54 0.50
N GLY A 140 -15.06 -21.52 0.38
CA GLY A 140 -15.72 -21.86 -0.88
C GLY A 140 -16.37 -20.63 -1.50
N TYR A 141 -15.84 -20.16 -2.63
CA TYR A 141 -16.48 -19.13 -3.44
C TYR A 141 -16.31 -19.39 -4.93
N HIS A 142 -17.42 -19.13 -5.61
CA HIS A 142 -17.71 -19.38 -7.00
C HIS A 142 -16.90 -18.45 -7.93
N PRO A 143 -16.25 -18.95 -9.00
CA PRO A 143 -15.29 -18.21 -9.83
C PRO A 143 -15.85 -16.98 -10.58
N LEU A 144 -17.17 -16.78 -10.61
CA LEU A 144 -17.81 -15.75 -11.44
C LEU A 144 -17.90 -14.37 -10.77
N ARG A 145 -17.73 -14.26 -9.44
CA ARG A 145 -17.94 -12.97 -8.73
C ARG A 145 -16.72 -12.06 -8.75
N CYS A 146 -15.51 -12.61 -8.86
CA CYS A 146 -14.29 -11.80 -8.99
C CYS A 146 -14.19 -11.10 -10.35
N HIS A 147 -14.84 -11.60 -11.40
CA HIS A 147 -14.75 -11.00 -12.73
C HIS A 147 -15.56 -9.70 -12.87
N GLN A 148 -16.46 -9.40 -11.91
CA GLN A 148 -17.33 -8.23 -11.92
C GLN A 148 -16.77 -7.02 -11.17
N LEU A 149 -15.83 -7.22 -10.23
CA LEU A 149 -15.17 -6.13 -9.51
C LEU A 149 -14.03 -5.44 -10.31
N PHE A 150 -13.74 -5.92 -11.52
CA PHE A 150 -12.60 -5.51 -12.34
C PHE A 150 -13.00 -5.07 -13.76
N ARG A 151 -14.27 -4.70 -13.97
CA ARG A 151 -14.76 -4.25 -15.29
C ARG A 151 -14.89 -2.73 -15.43
N ASP A 152 -14.47 -1.95 -14.44
CA ASP A 152 -14.47 -0.47 -14.45
C ASP A 152 -13.09 0.13 -14.11
#